data_AF-A0A151FAV3-F1
#
_entry.id   AF-A0A151FAV3-F1
#
_cell.length_a   1.000
_cell.length_b   1.000
_cell.length_c   1.000
_cell.angle_alpha   90.00
_cell.angle_beta   90.00
_cell.angle_gamma   90.00
#
_symmetry.space_group_name_H-M   'P 1'
#
loop_
_entity.id
_entity.type
_entity.pdbx_description
1 polymer ?
#
loop_
_entity_poly.entity_id
_entity_poly.type
_entity_poly.pdbx_seq_one_letter_code
_entity_poly.pdbx_strand_id
1 'polypeptide(L)'
;MKDTDIVVVAESDDKIEALDSVIERSAFFEDVEDVLNRTGKSKDEFLIAIKPNIMMIYSKEHLHVGTDPELVEHLAKQITGEGYLNVKLVESRNVYTDWFPKRTVKRVADIVGYTFSGYELVDLTEEQEPYDYGGKLGKDFVGKTWKNADYRISFQKNKTHILVPYTLSMKNIFGTTPRQSKYEEYHETIGWKETTIDVLRNFPPDFAFIDAFWSSDGINGCVFENSEYTKTIIGGKSFIAVDWVGALKMGLDPIENQLMKMAIDTFGKPEFDVDGSLYPYKNWKNSSMRMGHIIRFFEHLGLSSVLYHLVFMFLMDEEFR
;
A
#
# COMPACT_ATOMS: atom_id res chain seq x y z
N MET A 1 17.91 26.69 -4.15
CA MET A 1 16.48 26.49 -4.39
C MET A 1 16.08 25.28 -3.56
N LYS A 2 14.93 25.28 -2.87
CA LYS A 2 14.42 24.00 -2.35
C LYS A 2 14.08 23.17 -3.59
N ASP A 3 14.68 22.00 -3.74
CA ASP A 3 14.22 21.05 -4.74
C ASP A 3 12.78 20.69 -4.36
N THR A 4 11.84 21.08 -5.20
CA THR A 4 10.43 20.71 -5.07
C THR A 4 10.32 19.20 -5.30
N ASP A 5 9.53 18.50 -4.48
CA ASP A 5 9.33 17.05 -4.68
C ASP A 5 8.72 16.79 -6.07
N ILE A 6 9.18 15.76 -6.77
CA ILE A 6 8.63 15.37 -8.08
C ILE A 6 7.81 14.10 -7.91
N VAL A 7 6.60 14.08 -8.46
CA VAL A 7 5.81 12.86 -8.67
C VAL A 7 5.81 12.53 -10.15
N VAL A 8 6.37 11.37 -10.49
CA VAL A 8 6.39 10.88 -11.87
C VAL A 8 5.14 10.07 -12.14
N VAL A 9 4.52 10.31 -13.31
CA VAL A 9 3.46 9.48 -13.89
C VAL A 9 4.01 8.92 -15.21
N ALA A 10 4.28 7.62 -15.26
CA ALA A 10 4.73 6.94 -16.46
C ALA A 10 3.60 6.10 -17.05
N GLU A 11 3.30 6.31 -18.33
CA GLU A 11 2.34 5.53 -19.10
C GLU A 11 3.10 4.73 -20.17
N SER A 12 2.95 3.40 -20.20
CA SER A 12 3.56 2.53 -21.22
C SER A 12 2.68 1.31 -21.53
N ASP A 13 2.89 0.72 -22.69
CA ASP A 13 2.30 -0.59 -23.05
C ASP A 13 3.01 -1.76 -22.36
N ASP A 14 4.17 -1.52 -21.75
CA ASP A 14 4.95 -2.48 -20.96
C ASP A 14 5.08 -1.98 -19.51
N LYS A 15 4.76 -2.85 -18.54
CA LYS A 15 4.72 -2.48 -17.12
C LYS A 15 6.11 -2.27 -16.52
N ILE A 16 7.10 -3.01 -17.03
CA ILE A 16 8.50 -2.90 -16.59
C ILE A 16 9.08 -1.59 -17.10
N GLU A 17 8.84 -1.24 -18.36
CA GLU A 17 9.25 0.05 -18.91
C GLU A 17 8.61 1.22 -18.16
N ALA A 18 7.32 1.11 -17.79
CA ALA A 18 6.66 2.15 -16.98
C ALA A 18 7.30 2.29 -15.59
N LEU A 19 7.63 1.18 -14.92
CA LEU A 19 8.29 1.19 -13.62
C LEU A 19 9.72 1.75 -13.71
N ASP A 20 10.50 1.32 -14.69
CA ASP A 20 11.86 1.83 -14.93
C ASP A 20 11.84 3.33 -15.22
N SER A 21 10.86 3.81 -15.98
CA SER A 21 10.67 5.24 -16.23
C SER A 21 10.41 6.02 -14.95
N VAL A 22 9.60 5.49 -14.02
CA VAL A 22 9.40 6.12 -12.71
C VAL A 22 10.69 6.13 -11.90
N ILE A 23 11.39 4.99 -11.81
CA ILE A 23 12.65 4.87 -11.07
C ILE A 23 13.68 5.91 -11.54
N GLU A 24 13.86 6.05 -12.86
CA GLU A 24 14.82 6.99 -13.45
C GLU A 24 14.38 8.45 -13.24
N ARG A 25 13.16 8.81 -13.65
CA ARG A 25 12.70 10.20 -13.67
C ARG A 25 12.43 10.77 -12.28
N SER A 26 12.21 9.93 -11.28
CA SER A 26 12.04 10.36 -9.89
C SER A 26 13.37 10.45 -9.12
N ALA A 27 14.50 10.14 -9.78
CA ALA A 27 15.80 10.01 -9.15
C ALA A 27 15.76 9.05 -7.93
N PHE A 28 15.06 7.92 -8.06
CA PHE A 28 14.82 7.00 -6.95
C PHE A 28 16.13 6.51 -6.30
N PHE A 29 17.10 6.04 -7.11
CA PHE A 29 18.36 5.54 -6.57
C PHE A 29 19.27 6.63 -6.00
N GLU A 30 19.19 7.86 -6.51
CA GLU A 30 19.90 8.99 -5.91
C GLU A 30 19.34 9.28 -4.51
N ASP A 31 18.03 9.17 -4.32
CA ASP A 31 17.40 9.32 -3.00
C ASP A 31 17.80 8.22 -2.02
N VAL A 32 17.82 6.95 -2.47
CA VAL A 32 18.28 5.83 -1.64
C VAL A 32 19.74 6.05 -1.20
N GLU A 33 20.61 6.46 -2.12
CA GLU A 33 22.03 6.73 -1.84
C GLU A 33 22.21 7.93 -0.90
N ASP A 34 21.40 8.99 -1.05
CA ASP A 34 21.38 10.14 -0.14
C ASP A 34 21.00 9.74 1.29
N VAL A 35 20.01 8.86 1.45
CA VAL A 35 19.62 8.33 2.77
C VAL A 35 20.71 7.43 3.33
N LEU A 36 21.29 6.52 2.53
CA LEU A 36 22.43 5.69 2.92
C LEU A 36 23.56 6.54 3.49
N ASN A 37 23.98 7.58 2.77
CA ASN A 37 25.06 8.48 3.17
C ASN A 37 24.82 9.16 4.53
N ARG A 38 23.55 9.41 4.89
CA ARG A 38 23.18 10.00 6.20
C ARG A 38 23.22 8.97 7.34
N THR A 39 23.09 7.69 7.05
CA THR A 39 23.15 6.62 8.08
C THR A 39 24.58 6.23 8.46
N GLY A 40 25.54 6.40 7.54
CA GLY A 40 26.92 5.93 7.71
C GLY A 40 27.10 4.40 7.63
N LYS A 41 26.05 3.67 7.25
CA LYS A 41 26.08 2.22 7.01
C LYS A 41 26.69 1.89 5.65
N SER A 42 27.13 0.66 5.47
CA SER A 42 27.41 0.11 4.13
C SER A 42 26.12 -0.39 3.46
N LYS A 43 26.14 -0.57 2.13
CA LYS A 43 24.98 -1.04 1.35
C LYS A 43 24.47 -2.42 1.78
N ASP A 44 25.34 -3.28 2.30
CA ASP A 44 24.98 -4.61 2.80
C ASP A 44 24.30 -4.57 4.19
N GLU A 45 24.57 -3.53 4.99
CA GLU A 45 23.92 -3.33 6.29
C GLU A 45 22.60 -2.53 6.18
N PHE A 46 22.47 -1.72 5.12
CA PHE A 46 21.35 -0.81 4.89
C PHE A 46 20.05 -1.57 4.55
N LEU A 47 19.09 -1.55 5.47
CA LEU A 47 17.84 -2.28 5.34
C LEU A 47 16.81 -1.52 4.50
N ILE A 48 16.48 -2.06 3.34
CA ILE A 48 15.40 -1.56 2.49
C ILE A 48 14.17 -2.47 2.66
N ALA A 49 13.08 -1.91 3.19
CA ALA A 49 11.82 -2.61 3.38
C ALA A 49 10.78 -2.18 2.33
N ILE A 50 10.28 -3.13 1.55
CA ILE A 50 9.25 -2.93 0.51
C ILE A 50 7.93 -3.48 1.03
N LYS A 51 6.91 -2.62 1.12
CA LYS A 51 5.54 -2.97 1.49
C LYS A 51 4.66 -3.03 0.23
N PRO A 52 4.56 -4.18 -0.46
CA PRO A 52 3.54 -4.37 -1.49
C PRO A 52 2.14 -4.50 -0.86
N ASN A 53 1.11 -4.69 -1.67
CA ASN A 53 -0.21 -5.07 -1.19
C ASN A 53 -0.53 -6.53 -1.56
N ILE A 54 -0.33 -7.46 -0.62
CA ILE A 54 -0.49 -8.91 -0.90
C ILE A 54 -1.72 -9.50 -0.20
N MET A 55 -1.91 -9.23 1.09
CA MET A 55 -2.86 -10.00 1.92
C MET A 55 -4.35 -9.78 1.60
N MET A 56 -4.67 -8.80 0.75
CA MET A 56 -6.03 -8.59 0.25
C MET A 56 -6.41 -9.54 -0.89
N ILE A 57 -5.46 -10.24 -1.53
CA ILE A 57 -5.74 -11.17 -2.62
C ILE A 57 -6.44 -12.42 -2.08
N TYR A 58 -7.67 -12.66 -2.53
CA TYR A 58 -8.52 -13.76 -2.07
C TYR A 58 -8.87 -14.78 -3.18
N SER A 59 -8.51 -14.46 -4.43
CA SER A 59 -8.76 -15.30 -5.60
C SER A 59 -7.70 -15.11 -6.67
N LYS A 60 -7.36 -16.17 -7.40
CA LYS A 60 -6.46 -16.12 -8.58
C LYS A 60 -7.13 -15.50 -9.79
N GLU A 61 -8.46 -15.40 -9.80
CA GLU A 61 -9.20 -14.68 -10.84
C GLU A 61 -9.25 -13.16 -10.56
N HIS A 62 -8.93 -12.74 -9.34
CA HIS A 62 -8.95 -11.34 -8.89
C HIS A 62 -7.59 -10.90 -8.33
N LEU A 63 -6.55 -10.92 -9.16
CA LEU A 63 -5.19 -10.56 -8.77
C LEU A 63 -4.98 -9.04 -8.66
N HIS A 64 -5.79 -8.23 -9.37
CA HIS A 64 -5.64 -6.78 -9.42
C HIS A 64 -6.15 -6.06 -8.17
N VAL A 65 -6.58 -6.79 -7.14
CA VAL A 65 -6.78 -6.24 -5.77
C VAL A 65 -5.46 -6.05 -5.01
N GLY A 66 -4.37 -6.70 -5.44
CA GLY A 66 -3.04 -6.61 -4.86
C GLY A 66 -1.97 -6.22 -5.88
N THR A 67 -0.80 -5.81 -5.40
CA THR A 67 0.31 -5.34 -6.26
C THR A 67 0.84 -6.50 -7.10
N ASP A 68 1.10 -6.24 -8.39
CA ASP A 68 1.62 -7.22 -9.33
C ASP A 68 3.00 -7.74 -8.85
N PRO A 69 3.15 -9.06 -8.59
CA PRO A 69 4.40 -9.64 -8.11
C PRO A 69 5.60 -9.36 -9.02
N GLU A 70 5.40 -9.34 -10.34
CA GLU A 70 6.48 -9.10 -11.30
C GLU A 70 7.05 -7.69 -11.17
N LEU A 71 6.20 -6.70 -10.90
CA LEU A 71 6.65 -5.32 -10.64
C LEU A 71 7.45 -5.22 -9.34
N VAL A 72 7.00 -5.90 -8.29
CA VAL A 72 7.68 -5.88 -6.99
C VAL A 72 9.02 -6.61 -7.07
N GLU A 73 9.07 -7.77 -7.72
CA GLU A 73 10.31 -8.52 -7.91
C GLU A 73 11.30 -7.79 -8.82
N HIS A 74 10.81 -7.12 -9.86
CA HIS A 74 11.65 -6.27 -10.70
C HIS A 74 12.28 -5.13 -9.88
N LEU A 75 11.50 -4.44 -9.05
CA LEU A 75 12.03 -3.41 -8.15
C LEU A 75 13.08 -3.99 -7.18
N ALA A 76 12.80 -5.13 -6.54
CA ALA A 76 13.75 -5.79 -5.64
C ALA A 76 15.05 -6.20 -6.37
N LYS A 77 14.94 -6.67 -7.62
CA LYS A 77 16.08 -7.01 -8.46
C LYS A 77 16.90 -5.79 -8.86
N GLN A 78 16.28 -4.66 -9.18
CA GLN A 78 16.99 -3.41 -9.46
C GLN A 78 17.75 -2.94 -8.20
N ILE A 79 17.10 -2.96 -7.03
CA ILE A 79 17.72 -2.58 -5.77
C ILE A 79 18.93 -3.46 -5.43
N THR A 80 18.80 -4.78 -5.57
CA THR A 80 19.94 -5.70 -5.37
C THR A 80 21.03 -5.56 -6.43
N GLY A 81 20.67 -5.22 -7.67
CA GLY A 81 21.60 -4.88 -8.74
C GLY A 81 22.48 -3.67 -8.43
N GLU A 82 21.94 -2.69 -7.69
CA GLU A 82 22.67 -1.52 -7.16
C GLU A 82 23.55 -1.82 -5.92
N GLY A 83 23.59 -3.09 -5.49
CA GLY A 83 24.45 -3.58 -4.41
C GLY A 83 23.82 -3.57 -3.02
N TYR A 84 22.54 -3.21 -2.89
CA TYR A 84 21.82 -3.29 -1.63
C TYR A 84 21.35 -4.72 -1.37
N LEU A 85 21.97 -5.42 -0.42
CA LEU A 85 21.71 -6.86 -0.22
C LEU A 85 20.70 -7.16 0.90
N ASN A 86 20.45 -6.20 1.79
CA ASN A 86 19.48 -6.34 2.88
C ASN A 86 18.10 -5.81 2.46
N VAL A 87 17.49 -6.49 1.49
CA VAL A 87 16.17 -6.16 0.94
C VAL A 87 15.12 -7.09 1.52
N LYS A 88 14.06 -6.51 2.08
CA LYS A 88 12.96 -7.26 2.70
C LYS A 88 11.62 -6.84 2.14
N LEU A 89 10.84 -7.81 1.64
CA LEU A 89 9.43 -7.62 1.37
C LEU A 89 8.66 -7.86 2.65
N VAL A 90 7.90 -6.86 3.11
CA VAL A 90 7.15 -6.94 4.35
C VAL A 90 5.65 -6.93 4.09
N GLU A 91 4.91 -7.72 4.86
CA GLU A 91 3.46 -7.67 4.88
C GLU A 91 2.94 -8.16 6.25
N SER A 92 1.71 -7.80 6.60
CA SER A 92 1.06 -8.31 7.80
C SER A 92 -0.27 -8.99 7.47
N ARG A 93 -0.66 -9.96 8.29
CA ARG A 93 -1.91 -10.70 8.12
C ARG A 93 -3.12 -9.80 8.33
N ASN A 94 -4.28 -10.18 7.82
CA ASN A 94 -5.53 -9.44 8.03
C ASN A 94 -6.63 -10.38 8.54
N VAL A 95 -7.84 -9.84 8.68
CA VAL A 95 -9.02 -10.58 9.17
C VAL A 95 -9.32 -11.86 8.39
N TYR A 96 -8.87 -12.00 7.14
CA TYR A 96 -9.06 -13.24 6.38
C TYR A 96 -8.30 -14.40 7.02
N THR A 97 -7.19 -14.16 7.70
CA THR A 97 -6.46 -15.23 8.39
C THR A 97 -7.19 -15.72 9.63
N ASP A 98 -8.10 -14.93 10.21
CA ASP A 98 -8.98 -15.41 11.30
C ASP A 98 -9.98 -16.45 10.79
N TRP A 99 -10.49 -16.26 9.57
CA TRP A 99 -11.46 -17.16 8.93
C TRP A 99 -10.80 -18.32 8.19
N PHE A 100 -9.61 -18.10 7.64
CA PHE A 100 -8.83 -19.06 6.86
C PHE A 100 -7.39 -19.12 7.41
N PRO A 101 -7.15 -19.87 8.51
CA PRO A 101 -5.89 -19.83 9.27
C PRO A 101 -4.63 -20.20 8.49
N LYS A 102 -4.77 -20.85 7.34
CA LYS A 102 -3.63 -21.19 6.47
C LYS A 102 -3.10 -19.99 5.70
N ARG A 103 -3.83 -18.88 5.62
CA ARG A 103 -3.41 -17.63 4.94
C ARG A 103 -2.32 -16.89 5.71
N THR A 104 -1.13 -17.48 5.77
CA THR A 104 0.09 -16.78 6.17
C THR A 104 0.58 -15.88 5.04
N VAL A 105 1.39 -14.86 5.37
CA VAL A 105 1.99 -13.98 4.35
C VAL A 105 2.73 -14.79 3.29
N LYS A 106 3.54 -15.76 3.72
CA LYS A 106 4.26 -16.66 2.81
C LYS A 106 3.32 -17.44 1.89
N ARG A 107 2.27 -18.07 2.42
CA ARG A 107 1.36 -18.88 1.60
C ARG A 107 0.69 -18.03 0.52
N VAL A 108 0.19 -16.85 0.88
CA VAL A 108 -0.47 -15.97 -0.10
C VAL A 108 0.52 -15.50 -1.15
N ALA A 109 1.74 -15.11 -0.76
CA ALA A 109 2.80 -14.73 -1.68
C ALA A 109 3.20 -15.88 -2.63
N ASP A 110 3.35 -17.11 -2.12
CA ASP A 110 3.64 -18.31 -2.92
C ASP A 110 2.56 -18.53 -3.99
N ILE A 111 1.28 -18.47 -3.61
CA ILE A 111 0.15 -18.75 -4.52
C ILE A 111 0.08 -17.73 -5.65
N VAL A 112 0.35 -16.45 -5.35
CA VAL A 112 0.22 -15.37 -6.34
C VAL A 112 1.46 -15.18 -7.20
N GLY A 113 2.52 -15.96 -6.97
CA GLY A 113 3.67 -16.05 -7.88
C GLY A 113 4.94 -15.33 -7.43
N TYR A 114 5.06 -14.93 -6.16
CA TYR A 114 6.35 -14.47 -5.64
C TYR A 114 7.33 -15.65 -5.54
N THR A 115 8.58 -15.42 -5.95
CA THR A 115 9.65 -16.42 -6.07
C THR A 115 10.66 -16.38 -4.94
N PHE A 116 10.71 -15.28 -4.17
CA PHE A 116 11.66 -15.04 -3.07
C PHE A 116 13.13 -15.01 -3.54
N SER A 117 13.37 -14.60 -4.78
CA SER A 117 14.72 -14.43 -5.32
C SER A 117 15.22 -13.01 -5.09
N GLY A 118 16.35 -12.87 -4.37
CA GLY A 118 17.00 -11.58 -4.15
C GLY A 118 16.39 -10.73 -3.02
N TYR A 119 15.49 -11.27 -2.20
CA TYR A 119 14.95 -10.59 -1.02
C TYR A 119 14.44 -11.59 0.02
N GLU A 120 14.25 -11.13 1.26
CA GLU A 120 13.59 -11.89 2.32
C GLU A 120 12.12 -11.49 2.43
N LEU A 121 11.18 -12.45 2.46
CA LEU A 121 9.78 -12.17 2.81
C LEU A 121 9.59 -12.23 4.32
N VAL A 122 9.04 -11.16 4.89
CA VAL A 122 8.79 -11.03 6.33
C VAL A 122 7.30 -10.88 6.62
N ASP A 123 6.81 -11.72 7.53
CA ASP A 123 5.47 -11.60 8.13
C ASP A 123 5.56 -10.74 9.40
N LEU A 124 5.17 -9.47 9.28
CA LEU A 124 5.22 -8.50 10.39
C LEU A 124 4.37 -8.93 11.59
N THR A 125 3.35 -9.78 11.37
CA THR A 125 2.52 -10.33 12.45
C THR A 125 3.32 -11.29 13.34
N GLU A 126 4.29 -12.01 12.79
CA GLU A 126 5.11 -12.97 13.53
C GLU A 126 6.27 -12.32 14.31
N GLU A 127 6.78 -11.19 13.84
CA GLU A 127 7.88 -10.45 14.48
C GLU A 127 7.43 -9.23 15.30
N GLN A 128 6.14 -9.15 15.64
CA GLN A 128 5.56 -8.01 16.34
C GLN A 128 6.20 -7.77 17.72
N GLU A 129 6.41 -6.50 18.07
CA GLU A 129 6.87 -6.09 19.40
C GLU A 129 6.07 -4.91 19.95
N PRO A 130 5.93 -4.77 21.28
CA PRO A 130 5.24 -3.64 21.87
C PRO A 130 5.88 -2.31 21.47
N TYR A 131 5.06 -1.32 21.14
CA TYR A 131 5.48 0.03 20.78
C TYR A 131 4.45 1.06 21.23
N ASP A 132 4.90 2.26 21.56
CA ASP A 132 4.02 3.39 21.88
C ASP A 132 4.07 4.38 20.73
N TYR A 133 3.02 4.38 19.90
CA TYR A 133 2.89 5.30 18.77
C TYR A 133 2.52 6.72 19.21
N GLY A 134 2.12 6.91 20.47
CA GLY A 134 1.44 8.11 20.93
C GLY A 134 0.11 8.33 20.18
N GLY A 135 -0.35 9.58 20.12
CA GLY A 135 -1.58 9.91 19.39
C GLY A 135 -2.81 9.20 19.94
N LYS A 136 -3.72 8.79 19.05
CA LYS A 136 -4.90 8.01 19.42
C LYS A 136 -4.63 6.50 19.48
N LEU A 137 -3.65 6.00 18.71
CA LEU A 137 -3.26 4.60 18.72
C LEU A 137 -2.63 4.20 20.07
N GLY A 138 -1.80 5.08 20.63
CA GLY A 138 -1.15 4.85 21.92
C GLY A 138 -0.26 3.60 21.90
N LYS A 139 -0.38 2.78 22.94
CA LYS A 139 0.38 1.53 23.09
C LYS A 139 -0.24 0.41 22.27
N ASP A 140 0.54 -0.12 21.35
CA ASP A 140 0.16 -1.26 20.54
C ASP A 140 1.40 -2.07 20.12
N PHE A 141 1.39 -2.66 18.92
CA PHE A 141 2.48 -3.45 18.37
C PHE A 141 3.02 -2.85 17.06
N VAL A 142 4.29 -3.10 16.77
CA VAL A 142 4.96 -2.76 15.51
C VAL A 142 5.71 -3.96 14.97
N GLY A 143 5.75 -4.13 13.64
CA GLY A 143 6.63 -5.09 13.00
C GLY A 143 8.07 -4.62 13.02
N LYS A 144 8.98 -5.41 13.60
CA LYS A 144 10.39 -5.04 13.82
C LYS A 144 11.10 -4.60 12.54
N THR A 145 10.89 -5.31 11.44
CA THR A 145 11.52 -5.02 10.16
C THR A 145 11.08 -3.67 9.62
N TRP A 146 9.78 -3.36 9.63
CA TRP A 146 9.29 -2.05 9.19
C TRP A 146 9.79 -0.92 10.09
N LYS A 147 9.80 -1.13 11.40
CA LYS A 147 10.33 -0.17 12.37
C LYS A 147 11.81 0.13 12.14
N ASN A 148 12.63 -0.90 11.96
CA ASN A 148 14.08 -0.78 11.89
C ASN A 148 14.64 -0.52 10.48
N ALA A 149 13.78 -0.45 9.46
CA ALA A 149 14.20 -0.15 8.10
C ALA A 149 14.87 1.22 8.00
N ASP A 150 15.96 1.26 7.23
CA ASP A 150 16.68 2.49 6.90
C ASP A 150 16.02 3.22 5.73
N TYR A 151 15.36 2.47 4.85
CA TYR A 151 14.57 3.01 3.75
C TYR A 151 13.28 2.20 3.55
N ARG A 152 12.13 2.87 3.56
CA ARG A 152 10.79 2.27 3.52
C ARG A 152 10.09 2.61 2.21
N ILE A 153 9.67 1.58 1.48
CA ILE A 153 8.98 1.73 0.21
C ILE A 153 7.56 1.22 0.35
N SER A 154 6.57 2.04 0.01
CA SER A 154 5.18 1.58 -0.17
C SER A 154 4.94 1.30 -1.65
N PHE A 155 4.55 0.09 -2.01
CA PHE A 155 4.21 -0.26 -3.40
C PHE A 155 2.76 -0.72 -3.48
N GLN A 156 1.83 0.24 -3.52
CA GLN A 156 0.40 -0.01 -3.46
C GLN A 156 -0.21 -0.33 -4.83
N LYS A 157 -1.29 -1.12 -4.84
CA LYS A 157 -2.19 -1.24 -5.98
C LYS A 157 -3.15 -0.04 -6.06
N ASN A 158 -3.40 0.46 -7.27
CA ASN A 158 -4.40 1.48 -7.56
C ASN A 158 -5.82 0.91 -7.48
N LYS A 159 -6.56 1.25 -6.42
CA LYS A 159 -7.92 0.74 -6.25
C LYS A 159 -8.88 1.64 -5.48
N THR A 160 -10.17 1.46 -5.75
CA THR A 160 -11.25 2.09 -4.99
C THR A 160 -11.63 1.28 -3.75
N HIS A 161 -12.34 1.91 -2.82
CA HIS A 161 -12.88 1.25 -1.64
C HIS A 161 -14.21 1.86 -1.25
N ILE A 162 -15.12 1.05 -0.68
CA ILE A 162 -16.49 1.53 -0.43
C ILE A 162 -16.61 2.53 0.71
N LEU A 163 -15.72 2.44 1.70
CA LEU A 163 -15.70 3.32 2.87
C LEU A 163 -14.88 4.61 2.67
N VAL A 164 -13.96 4.63 1.70
CA VAL A 164 -13.11 5.79 1.38
C VAL A 164 -12.89 5.83 -0.14
N PRO A 165 -13.01 7.00 -0.79
CA PRO A 165 -13.07 7.09 -2.25
C PRO A 165 -11.98 6.31 -2.99
N TYR A 166 -10.78 6.28 -2.43
CA TYR A 166 -9.63 5.56 -2.96
C TYR A 166 -8.73 5.02 -1.84
N THR A 167 -7.92 4.03 -2.18
CA THR A 167 -6.89 3.48 -1.27
C THR A 167 -5.58 3.36 -2.01
N LEU A 168 -4.57 4.07 -1.53
CA LEU A 168 -3.26 4.16 -2.15
C LEU A 168 -2.18 3.98 -1.07
N SER A 169 -1.08 4.74 -1.12
CA SER A 169 0.09 4.56 -0.28
C SER A 169 -0.22 4.63 1.19
N MET A 170 -0.94 5.68 1.63
CA MET A 170 -1.20 5.88 3.06
C MET A 170 -1.97 4.71 3.66
N LYS A 171 -2.98 4.19 2.93
CA LYS A 171 -3.76 3.04 3.42
C LYS A 171 -2.99 1.72 3.28
N ASN A 172 -2.03 1.62 2.36
CA ASN A 172 -1.14 0.45 2.32
C ASN A 172 -0.25 0.38 3.57
N ILE A 173 0.17 1.54 4.10
CA ILE A 173 0.93 1.62 5.35
C ILE A 173 0.11 1.20 6.57
N PHE A 174 -1.22 1.41 6.59
CA PHE A 174 -2.06 0.78 7.61
C PHE A 174 -1.88 -0.75 7.67
N GLY A 175 -1.60 -1.37 6.52
CA GLY A 175 -1.27 -2.78 6.39
C GLY A 175 0.07 -3.21 7.00
N THR A 176 0.87 -2.31 7.58
CA THR A 176 2.08 -2.71 8.35
C THR A 176 1.77 -2.95 9.83
N THR A 177 0.60 -2.54 10.31
CA THR A 177 0.16 -2.83 11.69
C THR A 177 0.13 -4.35 11.89
N PRO A 178 0.82 -4.91 12.89
CA PRO A 178 1.10 -6.34 12.89
C PRO A 178 -0.06 -7.19 13.44
N ARG A 179 -1.04 -6.60 14.14
CA ARG A 179 -2.22 -7.34 14.60
C ARG A 179 -2.94 -8.00 13.43
N GLN A 180 -3.28 -9.27 13.60
CA GLN A 180 -3.98 -10.06 12.59
C GLN A 180 -5.41 -9.53 12.36
N SER A 181 -6.19 -9.43 13.43
CA SER A 181 -7.59 -8.99 13.41
C SER A 181 -7.73 -7.47 13.35
N LYS A 182 -7.14 -6.83 12.33
CA LYS A 182 -7.16 -5.37 12.13
C LYS A 182 -8.55 -4.76 12.15
N TYR A 183 -9.56 -5.52 11.72
CA TYR A 183 -10.94 -5.08 11.71
C TYR A 183 -11.45 -4.87 13.15
N GLU A 184 -11.40 -5.91 13.98
CA GLU A 184 -11.80 -5.84 15.39
C GLU A 184 -10.95 -4.81 16.15
N GLU A 185 -9.64 -4.81 15.89
CA GLU A 185 -8.68 -4.03 16.67
C GLU A 185 -8.62 -2.55 16.31
N TYR A 186 -9.01 -2.15 15.10
CA TYR A 186 -8.90 -0.76 14.65
C TYR A 186 -10.18 -0.20 14.03
N HIS A 187 -10.98 -1.01 13.33
CA HIS A 187 -12.23 -0.52 12.74
C HIS A 187 -13.33 -0.37 13.81
N GLU A 188 -13.35 -1.21 14.83
CA GLU A 188 -14.39 -1.20 15.88
C GLU A 188 -14.01 -0.36 17.12
N THR A 189 -12.73 0.03 17.25
CA THR A 189 -12.21 0.70 18.46
C THR A 189 -11.75 2.14 18.20
N ILE A 190 -10.51 2.34 17.74
CA ILE A 190 -9.81 3.62 17.66
C ILE A 190 -10.14 4.36 16.37
N GLY A 191 -10.40 3.62 15.29
CA GLY A 191 -10.57 4.11 13.93
C GLY A 191 -9.33 3.87 13.09
N TRP A 192 -9.47 3.10 12.00
CA TRP A 192 -8.35 2.76 11.12
C TRP A 192 -7.63 3.99 10.52
N LYS A 193 -8.33 5.11 10.33
CA LYS A 193 -7.74 6.36 9.82
C LYS A 193 -6.78 6.97 10.86
N GLU A 194 -7.21 7.07 12.10
CA GLU A 194 -6.40 7.54 13.22
C GLU A 194 -5.18 6.64 13.44
N THR A 195 -5.38 5.33 13.46
CA THR A 195 -4.28 4.34 13.47
C THR A 195 -3.30 4.59 12.32
N THR A 196 -3.80 4.81 11.10
CA THR A 196 -2.96 5.06 9.92
C THR A 196 -2.09 6.30 10.09
N ILE A 197 -2.66 7.41 10.59
CA ILE A 197 -1.91 8.65 10.81
C ILE A 197 -0.84 8.48 11.87
N ASP A 198 -1.14 7.78 12.97
CA ASP A 198 -0.17 7.54 14.03
C ASP A 198 0.96 6.60 13.56
N VAL A 199 0.67 5.61 12.71
CA VAL A 199 1.70 4.78 12.06
C VAL A 199 2.56 5.62 11.12
N LEU A 200 1.96 6.43 10.24
CA LEU A 200 2.69 7.31 9.32
C LEU A 200 3.56 8.34 10.04
N ARG A 201 3.15 8.81 11.24
CA ARG A 201 3.95 9.74 12.04
C ARG A 201 5.25 9.11 12.55
N ASN A 202 5.20 7.82 12.88
CA ASN A 202 6.35 7.12 13.46
C ASN A 202 7.21 6.43 12.39
N PHE A 203 6.60 5.86 11.36
CA PHE A 203 7.26 5.06 10.32
C PHE A 203 6.72 5.37 8.92
N PRO A 204 6.90 6.61 8.42
CA PRO A 204 6.47 6.97 7.07
C PRO A 204 7.30 6.22 6.03
N PRO A 205 6.73 5.92 4.85
CA PRO A 205 7.52 5.48 3.72
C PRO A 205 8.38 6.65 3.23
N ASP A 206 9.64 6.34 2.88
CA ASP A 206 10.59 7.26 2.25
C ASP A 206 10.31 7.40 0.74
N PHE A 207 9.69 6.39 0.13
CA PHE A 207 9.24 6.43 -1.25
C PHE A 207 7.92 5.65 -1.45
N ALA A 208 7.08 6.14 -2.36
CA ALA A 208 5.82 5.49 -2.70
C ALA A 208 5.71 5.23 -4.21
N PHE A 209 5.26 4.02 -4.57
CA PHE A 209 4.88 3.61 -5.92
C PHE A 209 3.41 3.20 -5.94
N ILE A 210 2.67 3.64 -6.97
CA ILE A 210 1.35 3.11 -7.31
C ILE A 210 1.49 2.22 -8.54
N ASP A 211 1.24 0.93 -8.35
CA ASP A 211 0.91 0.02 -9.45
C ASP A 211 -0.51 0.33 -9.91
N ALA A 212 -0.60 1.08 -11.00
CA ALA A 212 -1.82 1.34 -11.76
C ALA A 212 -1.69 0.77 -13.17
N PHE A 213 -0.94 -0.32 -13.38
CA PHE A 213 -0.83 -0.90 -14.71
C PHE A 213 -2.15 -1.58 -15.07
N TRP A 214 -2.56 -2.46 -14.16
CA TRP A 214 -3.96 -2.88 -14.01
C TRP A 214 -4.48 -2.36 -12.68
N SER A 215 -5.56 -1.60 -12.74
CA SER A 215 -6.21 -1.02 -11.58
C SER A 215 -7.48 -1.78 -11.21
N SER A 216 -7.95 -1.65 -9.97
CA SER A 216 -9.23 -2.23 -9.55
C SER A 216 -10.23 -1.15 -9.14
N ASP A 217 -11.20 -0.88 -10.02
CA ASP A 217 -12.12 0.24 -9.91
C ASP A 217 -13.50 -0.14 -9.34
N GLY A 218 -14.42 0.83 -9.32
CA GLY A 218 -15.84 0.58 -9.07
C GLY A 218 -16.22 0.77 -7.61
N ILE A 219 -17.34 0.16 -7.21
CA ILE A 219 -17.95 0.45 -5.90
C ILE A 219 -17.03 0.04 -4.73
N ASN A 220 -16.28 -1.05 -4.90
CA ASN A 220 -15.37 -1.57 -3.89
C ASN A 220 -14.26 -2.41 -4.52
N GLY A 221 -13.39 -1.81 -5.34
CA GLY A 221 -12.31 -2.53 -6.05
C GLY A 221 -11.37 -3.32 -5.14
N CYS A 222 -11.35 -3.03 -3.84
CA CYS A 222 -10.62 -3.83 -2.85
C CYS A 222 -11.23 -5.22 -2.54
N VAL A 223 -12.49 -5.47 -2.90
CA VAL A 223 -13.25 -6.71 -2.61
C VAL A 223 -14.01 -7.23 -3.82
N PHE A 224 -14.48 -6.36 -4.70
CA PHE A 224 -15.15 -6.70 -5.95
C PHE A 224 -14.31 -6.10 -7.06
N GLU A 225 -13.31 -6.85 -7.50
CA GLU A 225 -12.42 -6.40 -8.56
C GLU A 225 -13.23 -6.04 -9.81
N ASN A 226 -13.02 -4.83 -10.32
CA ASN A 226 -13.31 -4.47 -11.71
C ASN A 226 -12.00 -4.00 -12.33
N SER A 227 -11.32 -4.91 -13.03
CA SER A 227 -10.01 -4.63 -13.58
C SER A 227 -10.09 -3.65 -14.74
N GLU A 228 -9.33 -2.56 -14.65
CA GLU A 228 -9.24 -1.54 -15.68
C GLU A 228 -7.78 -1.41 -16.14
N TYR A 229 -7.55 -1.51 -17.44
CA TYR A 229 -6.21 -1.45 -18.01
C TYR A 229 -5.74 -0.01 -18.16
N THR A 230 -5.14 0.52 -17.10
CA THR A 230 -4.75 1.93 -16.97
C THR A 230 -3.32 2.21 -17.39
N LYS A 231 -2.47 1.19 -17.57
CA LYS A 231 -1.13 1.29 -18.17
C LYS A 231 -0.18 2.28 -17.50
N THR A 232 -0.36 2.53 -16.21
CA THR A 232 0.30 3.62 -15.50
C THR A 232 1.10 3.11 -14.30
N ILE A 233 2.29 3.64 -14.07
CA ILE A 233 2.98 3.58 -12.78
C ILE A 233 3.18 5.01 -12.29
N ILE A 234 2.97 5.24 -10.99
CA ILE A 234 3.17 6.55 -10.37
C ILE A 234 4.19 6.39 -9.27
N GLY A 235 5.12 7.32 -9.09
CA GLY A 235 6.01 7.27 -7.94
C GLY A 235 6.66 8.59 -7.56
N GLY A 236 7.11 8.66 -6.32
CA GLY A 236 7.78 9.83 -5.74
C GLY A 236 8.07 9.66 -4.25
N LYS A 237 8.89 10.56 -3.71
CA LYS A 237 9.33 10.54 -2.30
C LYS A 237 8.18 10.82 -1.34
N SER A 238 7.35 11.81 -1.66
CA SER A 238 6.23 12.21 -0.81
C SER A 238 5.01 11.32 -1.04
N PHE A 239 4.71 10.45 -0.07
CA PHE A 239 3.51 9.60 -0.10
C PHE A 239 2.21 10.41 -0.16
N ILE A 240 2.18 11.64 0.37
CA ILE A 240 1.01 12.54 0.26
C ILE A 240 0.86 13.01 -1.19
N ALA A 241 1.95 13.45 -1.82
CA ALA A 241 1.92 13.90 -3.21
C ALA A 241 1.57 12.75 -4.18
N VAL A 242 2.12 11.56 -3.95
CA VAL A 242 1.83 10.36 -4.75
C VAL A 242 0.34 9.97 -4.63
N ASP A 243 -0.23 9.95 -3.42
CA ASP A 243 -1.66 9.69 -3.23
C ASP A 243 -2.53 10.80 -3.83
N TRP A 244 -2.06 12.05 -3.79
CA TRP A 244 -2.74 13.18 -4.42
C TRP A 244 -2.81 13.00 -5.94
N VAL A 245 -1.71 12.69 -6.59
CA VAL A 245 -1.65 12.45 -8.04
C VAL A 245 -2.46 11.21 -8.42
N GLY A 246 -2.39 10.13 -7.64
CA GLY A 246 -3.22 8.94 -7.85
C GLY A 246 -4.71 9.25 -7.82
N ALA A 247 -5.17 10.07 -6.86
CA ALA A 247 -6.56 10.50 -6.79
C ALA A 247 -6.97 11.38 -7.99
N LEU A 248 -6.11 12.28 -8.46
CA LEU A 248 -6.35 13.06 -9.68
C LEU A 248 -6.48 12.16 -10.92
N LYS A 249 -5.64 11.12 -11.04
CA LYS A 249 -5.75 10.12 -12.11
C LYS A 249 -7.06 9.32 -12.04
N MET A 250 -7.62 9.12 -10.85
CA MET A 250 -8.96 8.57 -10.67
C MET A 250 -10.10 9.56 -10.98
N GLY A 251 -9.78 10.81 -11.34
CA GLY A 251 -10.77 11.86 -11.59
C GLY A 251 -11.48 12.34 -10.32
N LEU A 252 -10.85 12.17 -9.15
CA LEU A 252 -11.37 12.58 -7.86
C LEU A 252 -10.66 13.84 -7.35
N ASP A 253 -11.37 14.63 -6.54
CA ASP A 253 -10.71 15.62 -5.69
C ASP A 253 -10.02 14.87 -4.52
N PRO A 254 -8.69 14.97 -4.36
CA PRO A 254 -7.97 14.28 -3.29
C PRO A 254 -8.50 14.62 -1.89
N ILE A 255 -9.06 15.83 -1.72
CA ILE A 255 -9.62 16.26 -0.43
C ILE A 255 -10.92 15.53 -0.10
N GLU A 256 -11.60 14.84 -1.02
CA GLU A 256 -12.78 14.03 -0.68
C GLU A 256 -12.43 12.84 0.24
N ASN A 257 -11.17 12.40 0.26
CA ASN A 257 -10.72 11.35 1.15
C ASN A 257 -10.36 11.90 2.53
N GLN A 258 -11.09 11.48 3.57
CA GLN A 258 -10.85 11.92 4.95
C GLN A 258 -9.44 11.60 5.43
N LEU A 259 -8.83 10.50 4.97
CA LEU A 259 -7.44 10.18 5.31
C LEU A 259 -6.47 11.23 4.75
N MET A 260 -6.70 11.71 3.52
CA MET A 260 -5.91 12.78 2.90
C MET A 260 -6.05 14.09 3.69
N LYS A 261 -7.26 14.46 4.11
CA LYS A 261 -7.46 15.63 4.99
C LYS A 261 -6.64 15.52 6.28
N MET A 262 -6.75 14.38 6.97
CA MET A 262 -6.02 14.14 8.22
C MET A 262 -4.50 14.16 8.02
N ALA A 263 -4.00 13.66 6.89
CA ALA A 263 -2.59 13.69 6.55
C ALA A 263 -2.10 15.13 6.33
N ILE A 264 -2.85 15.96 5.60
CA ILE A 264 -2.52 17.37 5.40
C ILE A 264 -2.56 18.14 6.71
N ASP A 265 -3.56 17.91 7.56
CA ASP A 265 -3.67 18.56 8.86
C ASP A 265 -2.50 18.17 9.79
N THR A 266 -1.96 16.95 9.64
CA THR A 266 -0.88 16.43 10.51
C THR A 266 0.52 16.77 10.00
N PHE A 267 0.75 16.63 8.69
CA PHE A 267 2.08 16.70 8.07
C PHE A 267 2.27 17.94 7.18
N GLY A 268 1.20 18.65 6.87
CA GLY A 268 1.16 19.69 5.84
C GLY A 268 0.96 19.13 4.44
N LYS A 269 0.45 19.95 3.53
CA LYS A 269 0.44 19.62 2.10
C LYS A 269 1.82 19.93 1.52
N PRO A 270 2.53 18.96 0.90
CA PRO A 270 3.80 19.22 0.26
C PRO A 270 3.62 20.11 -0.98
N GLU A 271 4.64 20.91 -1.29
CA GLU A 271 4.80 21.49 -2.62
C GLU A 271 5.47 20.43 -3.51
N PHE A 272 4.88 20.14 -4.66
CA PHE A 272 5.38 19.15 -5.59
C PHE A 272 5.06 19.51 -7.03
N ASP A 273 5.90 19.06 -7.95
CA ASP A 273 5.67 19.10 -9.38
C ASP A 273 5.28 17.70 -9.89
N VAL A 274 4.60 17.66 -11.04
CA VAL A 274 4.23 16.39 -11.67
C VAL A 274 4.94 16.26 -13.01
N ASP A 275 5.71 15.19 -13.16
CA ASP A 275 6.31 14.80 -14.42
C ASP A 275 5.49 13.67 -15.07
N GLY A 276 4.57 14.05 -15.96
CA GLY A 276 3.73 13.11 -16.72
C GLY A 276 2.29 13.55 -16.89
N SER A 277 1.47 12.66 -17.44
CA SER A 277 0.06 12.94 -17.79
C SER A 277 -0.85 12.88 -16.57
N LEU A 278 -1.48 14.01 -16.23
CA LEU A 278 -2.54 14.09 -15.21
C LEU A 278 -3.96 13.85 -15.76
N TYR A 279 -4.11 13.47 -17.03
CA TYR A 279 -5.44 13.15 -17.55
C TYR A 279 -6.02 11.95 -16.79
N PRO A 280 -7.28 12.05 -16.30
CA PRO A 280 -7.92 10.94 -15.60
C PRO A 280 -8.00 9.67 -16.45
N TYR A 281 -8.00 8.52 -15.77
CA TYR A 281 -8.22 7.23 -16.40
C TYR A 281 -9.55 7.22 -17.15
N LYS A 282 -9.54 6.69 -18.37
CA LYS A 282 -10.74 6.53 -19.17
C LYS A 282 -11.65 5.48 -18.52
N ASN A 283 -12.96 5.71 -18.55
CA ASN A 283 -13.99 4.79 -18.05
C ASN A 283 -13.95 4.47 -16.55
N TRP A 284 -13.18 5.22 -15.76
CA TRP A 284 -13.08 5.02 -14.32
C TRP A 284 -14.40 5.35 -13.60
N LYS A 285 -14.97 4.37 -12.90
CA LYS A 285 -16.33 4.47 -12.33
C LYS A 285 -16.39 5.09 -10.94
N ASN A 286 -15.28 5.05 -10.19
CA ASN A 286 -15.18 5.44 -8.77
C ASN A 286 -16.13 4.69 -7.83
N SER A 287 -15.91 4.85 -6.52
CA SER A 287 -16.84 4.34 -5.50
C SER A 287 -18.06 5.25 -5.33
N SER A 288 -19.18 4.68 -4.87
CA SER A 288 -20.38 5.44 -4.51
C SER A 288 -20.38 5.81 -3.03
N MET A 289 -20.12 7.09 -2.74
CA MET A 289 -20.12 7.62 -1.36
C MET A 289 -21.48 7.42 -0.64
N ARG A 290 -22.59 7.43 -1.39
CA ARG A 290 -23.92 7.12 -0.83
C ARG A 290 -24.01 5.68 -0.32
N MET A 291 -23.48 4.73 -1.08
CA MET A 291 -23.42 3.33 -0.64
C MET A 291 -22.47 3.16 0.55
N GLY A 292 -21.34 3.88 0.54
CA GLY A 292 -20.42 3.92 1.68
C GLY A 292 -21.09 4.34 2.99
N HIS A 293 -21.98 5.34 2.97
CA HIS A 293 -22.73 5.75 4.15
C HIS A 293 -23.71 4.67 4.65
N ILE A 294 -24.37 3.96 3.73
CA ILE A 294 -25.27 2.85 4.07
C ILE A 294 -24.48 1.72 4.73
N ILE A 295 -23.32 1.35 4.16
CA ILE A 295 -22.48 0.29 4.74
C ILE A 295 -21.93 0.69 6.11
N ARG A 296 -21.46 1.93 6.29
CA ARG A 296 -21.02 2.42 7.62
C ARG A 296 -22.12 2.32 8.67
N PHE A 297 -23.37 2.56 8.29
CA PHE A 297 -24.50 2.38 9.18
C PHE A 297 -24.66 0.91 9.62
N PHE A 298 -24.50 -0.04 8.70
CA PHE A 298 -24.53 -1.47 9.03
C PHE A 298 -23.29 -1.93 9.84
N GLU A 299 -22.10 -1.36 9.58
CA GLU A 299 -20.91 -1.59 10.42
C GLU A 299 -21.15 -1.16 11.86
N HIS A 300 -21.80 -0.01 12.08
CA HIS A 300 -22.12 0.48 13.43
C HIS A 300 -23.09 -0.43 14.20
N LEU A 301 -23.88 -1.25 13.49
CA LEU A 301 -24.77 -2.24 14.10
C LEU A 301 -24.07 -3.57 14.45
N GLY A 302 -22.76 -3.70 14.20
CA GLY A 302 -21.98 -4.91 14.49
C GLY A 302 -22.30 -6.10 13.58
N LEU A 303 -23.00 -5.87 12.47
CA LEU A 303 -23.45 -6.92 11.55
C LEU A 303 -22.49 -7.15 10.37
N SER A 304 -21.52 -6.28 10.18
CA SER A 304 -20.64 -6.27 9.01
C SER A 304 -19.61 -7.39 9.03
N SER A 305 -18.98 -7.70 10.16
CA SER A 305 -17.96 -8.75 10.25
C SER A 305 -18.52 -10.13 9.87
N VAL A 306 -19.74 -10.44 10.34
CA VAL A 306 -20.48 -11.67 9.97
C VAL A 306 -20.84 -11.68 8.50
N LEU A 307 -21.33 -10.56 7.95
CA LEU A 307 -21.68 -10.47 6.53
C LEU A 307 -20.44 -10.63 5.63
N TYR A 308 -19.33 -9.95 5.96
CA TYR A 308 -18.07 -10.07 5.26
C TYR A 308 -17.53 -11.50 5.33
N HIS A 309 -17.57 -12.14 6.50
CA HIS A 309 -17.17 -13.53 6.64
C HIS A 309 -17.98 -14.44 5.70
N LEU A 310 -19.31 -14.32 5.70
CA LEU A 310 -20.16 -15.09 4.79
C LEU A 310 -19.82 -14.84 3.32
N VAL A 311 -19.63 -13.58 2.91
CA VAL A 311 -19.22 -13.23 1.54
C VAL A 311 -17.90 -13.92 1.18
N PHE A 312 -16.90 -13.86 2.05
CA PHE A 312 -15.60 -14.48 1.78
C PHE A 312 -15.61 -16.00 1.88
N MET A 313 -16.53 -16.65 2.60
CA MET A 313 -16.71 -18.10 2.48
C MET A 313 -17.11 -18.54 1.07
N PHE A 314 -17.80 -17.67 0.32
CA PHE A 314 -18.14 -17.92 -1.09
C PHE A 314 -17.04 -17.45 -2.04
N LEU A 315 -16.44 -16.27 -1.81
CA LEU A 315 -15.45 -15.68 -2.72
C LEU A 315 -14.04 -16.24 -2.59
N MET A 316 -13.65 -16.78 -1.42
CA MET A 316 -12.30 -17.26 -1.18
C MET A 316 -12.02 -18.52 -2.00
N ASP A 317 -11.06 -18.42 -2.92
CA ASP A 317 -10.53 -19.52 -3.72
C ASP A 317 -10.03 -20.65 -2.82
N GLU A 318 -10.21 -21.90 -3.27
CA GLU A 318 -9.88 -23.09 -2.49
C GLU A 318 -8.40 -23.14 -2.05
N GLU A 319 -7.48 -22.70 -2.89
CA GLU A 319 -6.04 -22.68 -2.59
C GLU A 319 -5.70 -21.73 -1.42
N PHE A 320 -6.53 -20.71 -1.20
CA PHE A 320 -6.37 -19.76 -0.11
C PHE A 320 -7.14 -20.13 1.16
N ARG A 321 -7.88 -21.25 1.17
CA ARG A 321 -8.56 -21.76 2.38
C ARG A 321 -7.59 -22.52 3.31
#